data_AF-A0A7C2FVY7-F1
#
_entry.id   AF-A0A7C2FVY7-F1
#
_cell.length_a   1.000
_cell.length_b   1.000
_cell.length_c   1.000
_cell.angle_alpha   90.00
_cell.angle_beta   90.00
_cell.angle_gamma   90.00
#
_symmetry.space_group_name_H-M   'P 1'
#
loop_
_entity.id
_entity.type
_entity.pdbx_description
1 polymer ?
#
loop_
_entity_poly.entity_id
_entity_poly.type
_entity_poly.pdbx_seq_one_letter_code
_entity_poly.pdbx_strand_id
1 'polypeptide(L)' 'MADGAESAVVTKNQLGKRYRCEVCGTEVLCTKGGEGRVHCCGQPMTLQQPRALPSSD' A
#
# COMPACT_ATOMS: atom_id res chain seq x y z
N MET A 1 15.09 22.76 -9.69
CA MET A 1 15.79 21.55 -9.25
C MET A 1 14.73 20.46 -9.22
N ALA A 2 14.96 19.35 -9.92
CA ALA A 2 13.91 18.45 -10.41
C ALA A 2 13.15 17.73 -9.28
N ASP A 3 11.82 17.82 -9.34
CA ASP A 3 10.84 16.99 -8.65
C ASP A 3 11.07 15.51 -8.97
N GLY A 4 11.88 14.86 -8.14
CA GLY A 4 12.04 13.41 -8.14
C GLY A 4 10.77 12.76 -7.63
N ALA A 5 9.80 12.55 -8.52
CA ALA A 5 8.78 11.52 -8.34
C ALA A 5 9.50 10.16 -8.35
N GLU A 6 10.12 9.82 -7.23
CA GLU A 6 10.80 8.56 -6.99
C GLU A 6 9.77 7.46 -7.24
N SER A 7 9.92 6.81 -8.38
CA SER A 7 9.07 5.74 -8.86
C SER A 7 8.88 4.72 -7.74
N ALA A 8 7.72 4.76 -7.12
CA ALA A 8 7.27 3.81 -6.13
C ALA A 8 7.00 2.47 -6.83
N VAL A 9 8.06 1.78 -7.23
CA VAL A 9 8.01 0.34 -7.38
C VAL A 9 7.62 -0.18 -6.00
N VAL A 10 6.36 -0.61 -5.88
CA VAL A 10 5.76 -1.08 -4.63
C VAL A 10 6.37 -2.44 -4.27
N THR A 11 7.61 -2.42 -3.79
CA THR A 11 8.32 -3.56 -3.21
C THR A 11 8.30 -3.53 -1.69
N LYS A 12 8.18 -2.34 -1.09
CA LYS A 12 8.19 -2.15 0.36
C LYS A 12 6.79 -2.12 0.96
N ASN A 13 6.60 -2.81 2.08
CA ASN A 13 5.43 -2.63 2.91
C ASN A 13 5.54 -1.28 3.65
N GLN A 14 4.44 -0.53 3.68
CA GLN A 14 4.41 0.82 4.20
C GLN A 14 3.65 0.86 5.52
N LEU A 15 4.32 1.36 6.56
CA LEU A 15 3.71 1.59 7.87
C LEU A 15 2.46 2.48 7.73
N GLY A 16 1.39 2.10 8.42
CA GLY A 16 0.12 2.83 8.44
C GLY A 16 -0.69 2.69 7.15
N LYS A 17 -0.26 1.86 6.19
CA LYS A 17 -1.02 1.58 4.98
C LYS A 17 -1.82 0.29 5.12
N ARG A 18 -2.98 0.28 4.48
CA ARG A 18 -3.85 -0.89 4.41
C ARG A 18 -3.55 -1.66 3.13
N TYR A 19 -3.47 -2.97 3.22
CA TYR A 19 -3.33 -3.88 2.10
C TYR A 19 -4.56 -4.76 2.04
N ARG A 20 -5.09 -5.00 0.84
CA ARG A 20 -6.25 -5.85 0.61
C ARG A 20 -5.88 -7.01 -0.30
N CYS A 21 -6.32 -8.20 0.08
CA CYS A 21 -6.21 -9.39 -0.74
C CYS A 21 -7.39 -9.44 -1.70
N GLU A 22 -7.13 -9.53 -3.00
CA GLU A 22 -8.18 -9.64 -4.02
C GLU A 22 -8.73 -11.07 -4.14
N VAL A 23 -8.06 -12.06 -3.54
CA VAL A 23 -8.47 -13.48 -3.55
C VAL A 23 -9.50 -13.77 -2.46
N CYS A 24 -9.16 -13.48 -1.20
CA CYS A 24 -10.02 -13.76 -0.04
C CYS A 24 -10.76 -12.53 0.49
N GLY A 25 -10.45 -11.33 0.00
CA GLY A 25 -11.03 -10.08 0.49
C GLY A 25 -10.45 -9.57 1.82
N THR A 26 -9.46 -10.25 2.41
CA THR A 26 -8.87 -9.86 3.69
C THR A 26 -8.15 -8.52 3.60
N GLU A 27 -8.37 -7.66 4.60
CA GLU A 27 -7.69 -6.38 4.75
C GLU A 27 -6.73 -6.44 5.95
N VAL A 28 -5.48 -6.01 5.74
CA VAL A 28 -4.46 -5.94 6.79
C VAL A 28 -3.87 -4.54 6.86
N LEU A 29 -3.61 -4.06 8.07
CA LEU A 29 -2.93 -2.79 8.33
C LEU A 29 -1.46 -3.08 8.65
N CYS A 30 -0.53 -2.49 7.89
CA CYS A 30 0.88 -2.59 8.22
C CYS A 30 1.20 -1.72 9.44
N THR A 31 1.46 -2.33 10.59
CA THR A 31 1.88 -1.67 11.84
C THR A 31 3.40 -1.53 11.99
N LYS A 32 4.15 -2.13 11.06
CA LYS A 32 5.61 -1.98 10.94
C LYS A 32 5.97 -1.96 9.46
N GLY A 33 6.72 -0.95 9.04
CA GLY A 33 7.24 -0.83 7.67
C GLY A 33 8.53 -1.64 7.47
N GLY A 34 8.80 -2.01 6.22
CA GLY A 34 9.93 -2.84 5.83
C GLY A 34 10.02 -3.03 4.32
N GLU A 35 11.13 -3.60 3.87
CA GLU A 35 11.46 -3.69 2.43
C GLU A 35 10.78 -4.87 1.70
N GLY A 36 10.01 -5.69 2.43
CA GLY A 36 9.27 -6.83 1.86
C GLY A 36 7.82 -6.50 1.49
N ARG A 37 7.26 -7.23 0.53
CA ARG A 37 5.84 -7.10 0.14
C ARG A 37 4.93 -7.92 1.05
N VAL A 38 3.68 -7.48 1.19
CA VAL A 38 2.65 -8.23 1.90
C VAL A 38 2.06 -9.26 0.94
N HIS A 39 2.14 -10.54 1.26
CA HIS A 39 1.59 -11.64 0.46
C HIS A 39 0.43 -12.31 1.18
N CYS A 40 -0.64 -12.63 0.46
CA CYS A 40 -1.79 -13.38 0.94
C CYS A 40 -2.29 -14.31 -0.18
N CYS A 41 -2.70 -15.53 0.17
CA CYS A 41 -3.15 -16.55 -0.81
C CYS A 41 -2.12 -16.86 -1.92
N GLY A 42 -0.82 -16.71 -1.65
CA GLY A 42 0.25 -16.94 -2.63
C GLY A 42 0.47 -15.80 -3.63
N GLN A 43 -0.19 -14.66 -3.44
CA GLN A 43 -0.06 -13.48 -4.32
C GLN A 43 0.23 -12.21 -3.50
N PRO A 44 0.89 -11.19 -4.10
CA PRO A 44 1.09 -9.90 -3.44
C PRO A 44 -0.24 -9.18 -3.24
N MET A 45 -0.46 -8.65 -2.04
CA MET A 45 -1.64 -7.84 -1.71
C MET A 45 -1.53 -6.43 -2.29
N THR A 46 -2.68 -5.84 -2.60
CA THR A 46 -2.79 -4.51 -3.18
C THR A 46 -2.93 -3.45 -2.09
N LEU A 47 -2.12 -2.39 -2.16
CA LEU A 47 -2.20 -1.27 -1.23
C LEU A 47 -3.51 -0.49 -1.45
N GLN A 48 -4.37 -0.47 -0.43
CA GLN A 48 -5.56 0.38 -0.40
C GLN A 48 -5.12 1.80 -0.06
N GLN A 49 -5.15 2.67 -1.06
CA GLN A 49 -4.96 4.09 -0.82
C GLN A 49 -6.23 4.64 -0.13
N PRO A 50 -6.09 5.36 0.99
CA PRO A 50 -7.22 6.10 1.53
C PRO A 50 -7.67 7.07 0.45
N ARG A 51 -8.96 7.02 0.12
CA ARG A 51 -9.57 8.01 -0.77
C ARG A 51 -9.50 9.34 -0.04
N ALA A 52 -8.52 10.17 -0.38
CA ALA A 52 -8.53 11.56 0.05
C ALA A 52 -9.84 12.16 -0.47
N LEU A 53 -10.70 12.59 0.45
CA LEU A 53 -11.77 13.52 0.09
C LEU A 53 -11.04 14.72 -0.53
N PRO A 54 -11.34 15.09 -1.79
CA PRO A 54 -10.83 16.36 -2.29
C PRO A 54 -11.35 17.42 -1.33
N SER A 55 -10.45 18.17 -0.70
CA SER A 55 -10.81 19.30 0.14
C SER A 55 -11.77 20.17 -0.65
N SER A 56 -12.99 20.29 -0.14
CA SER A 56 -13.95 21.28 -0.62
C SER A 56 -13.39 22.66 -0.31
N ASP A 57 -13.00 23.37 -1.37
CA ASP A 57 -13.01 24.84 -1.43
C ASP A 57 -14.33 25.25 -2.11
#